data_AF-A0A016VAB7-F1
#
_entry.id   AF-A0A016VAB7-F1
#
_cell.length_a   1.000
_cell.length_b   1.000
_cell.length_c   1.000
_cell.angle_alpha   90.00
_cell.angle_beta   90.00
_cell.angle_gamma   90.00
#
_symmetry.space_group_name_H-M   'P 1'
#
loop_
_entity.id
_entity.type
_entity.pdbx_description
1 polymer ?
#
loop_
_entity_poly.entity_id
_entity_poly.type
_entity_poly.pdbx_seq_one_letter_code
_entity_poly.pdbx_strand_id
1 'polypeptide(L)' 'MDERWGSIMLCLRVLVPMALLSWYFCNEDPNALRWKNPAMPKQYPYDFYRAFPYDDARKFPITNYSFDLVD' A
#
# COMPACT_ATOMS: atom_id res chain seq x y z
N MET A 1 38.02 21.90 -5.23
CA MET A 1 37.01 20.90 -4.84
C MET A 1 36.59 20.21 -6.12
N ASP A 2 36.87 18.91 -6.26
CA ASP A 2 36.51 18.17 -7.48
C ASP A 2 35.01 18.28 -7.76
N GLU A 3 34.65 18.65 -8.99
CA GLU A 3 33.27 18.87 -9.43
C GLU A 3 32.39 17.62 -9.20
N ARG A 4 33.01 16.43 -9.31
CA ARG A 4 32.38 15.13 -9.04
C ARG A 4 31.94 14.99 -7.58
N TRP A 5 32.73 15.50 -6.64
CA TRP A 5 32.43 15.44 -5.21
C TRP A 5 31.27 16.36 -4.83
N GLY A 6 31.21 17.54 -5.45
CA GLY A 6 30.09 18.47 -5.30
C GLY A 6 28.76 17.87 -5.78
N SER A 7 28.77 17.18 -6.92
CA SER A 7 27.58 16.50 -7.45
C SER A 7 27.08 15.39 -6.53
N ILE A 8 27.99 14.54 -6.01
CA ILE A 8 27.65 13.45 -5.09
C ILE A 8 27.00 14.01 -3.80
N MET A 9 27.57 15.07 -3.23
CA MET A 9 27.03 15.69 -2.02
C MET A 9 25.64 16.31 -2.23
N LEU A 10 25.39 16.87 -3.42
CA LEU A 10 24.10 17.44 -3.76
C LEU A 10 23.03 16.36 -3.92
N CYS A 11 23.36 15.23 -4.57
CA CYS A 11 22.47 14.07 -4.66
C CYS A 11 22.16 13.47 -3.28
N LEU A 12 23.18 13.28 -2.43
CA LEU A 12 22.99 12.73 -1.08
C LEU A 12 22.08 13.60 -0.21
N ARG A 13 22.19 14.94 -0.32
CA ARG A 13 21.31 15.88 0.40
C ARG A 13 19.83 15.74 0.06
N VAL A 14 19.50 15.19 -1.11
CA VAL A 14 18.11 14.99 -1.54
C VAL A 14 17.67 13.56 -1.30
N LEU A 15 18.49 12.59 -1.70
CA LEU A 15 18.16 11.17 -1.64
C LEU A 15 18.11 10.65 -0.21
N VAL A 16 19.00 11.10 0.68
CA VAL A 16 19.02 10.62 2.08
C VAL A 16 17.78 11.06 2.84
N PRO A 17 17.35 12.34 2.84
CA PRO A 17 16.10 12.73 3.50
C PRO A 17 14.87 12.06 2.88
N MET A 18 14.82 11.94 1.55
CA MET A 18 13.72 11.23 0.87
C MET A 18 13.63 9.76 1.28
N ALA A 19 14.77 9.06 1.35
CA ALA A 19 14.82 7.67 1.79
C ALA A 19 14.35 7.53 3.25
N LEU A 20 14.82 8.37 4.15
CA LEU A 20 14.42 8.35 5.56
C LEU A 20 12.92 8.63 5.74
N LEU A 21 12.38 9.64 5.06
CA LEU A 21 10.94 9.94 5.09
C LEU A 21 10.12 8.80 4.49
N SER A 22 10.55 8.25 3.35
CA SER A 22 9.87 7.12 2.72
C SER A 22 9.83 5.90 3.62
N TRP A 23 10.93 5.58 4.31
CA TRP A 23 10.98 4.47 5.27
C TRP A 23 10.03 4.71 6.44
N TYR A 24 10.02 5.92 7.00
CA TYR A 24 9.15 6.28 8.11
C TYR A 24 7.65 6.21 7.74
N PHE A 25 7.28 6.62 6.53
CA PHE A 25 5.89 6.58 6.06
C PHE A 25 5.47 5.24 5.45
N CYS A 26 6.39 4.44 4.93
CA CYS A 26 6.06 3.15 4.30
C CYS A 26 6.20 1.96 5.25
N ASN A 27 6.68 2.15 6.47
CA ASN A 27 6.77 1.09 7.47
C ASN A 27 5.40 0.40 7.69
N GLU A 28 5.44 -0.91 7.96
CA GLU A 28 4.25 -1.75 8.15
C GLU A 28 3.66 -1.64 9.55
N ASP A 29 4.33 -0.91 10.45
CA ASP A 29 3.84 -0.67 11.80
C ASP A 29 2.44 -0.02 11.78
N PRO A 30 1.48 -0.58 12.54
CA PRO A 30 0.10 -0.09 12.56
C PRO A 30 -0.04 1.32 13.14
N ASN A 31 0.97 1.79 13.89
CA ASN A 31 1.04 3.13 14.47
C ASN A 31 1.85 4.12 13.59
N ALA A 32 2.31 3.72 12.40
CA ALA A 32 2.96 4.64 11.47
C ALA A 32 1.98 5.74 11.04
N LEU A 33 2.48 6.97 10.87
CA LEU A 33 1.72 8.13 10.39
C LEU A 33 1.36 7.98 8.91
N ARG A 34 0.52 7.00 8.59
CA ARG A 34 -0.04 6.81 7.26
C ARG A 34 -1.45 7.34 7.27
N TRP A 35 -1.79 8.08 6.22
CA TRP A 35 -3.19 8.30 5.90
C TRP A 35 -3.79 6.97 5.47
N LYS A 36 -4.25 6.17 6.44
CA LYS A 36 -5.01 4.95 6.19
C LYS A 36 -6.46 5.27 6.48
N ASN A 37 -7.31 5.10 5.47
CA ASN A 37 -8.74 5.22 5.69
C ASN A 37 -9.14 4.15 6.71
N PRO A 38 -9.73 4.50 7.88
CA PRO A 38 -10.24 3.51 8.81
C PRO A 38 -11.43 2.74 8.23
N ALA A 39 -11.97 3.17 7.09
CA ALA A 39 -12.98 2.42 6.36
C ALA A 39 -12.43 1.07 5.90
N MET A 40 -13.28 0.06 6.10
CA MET A 40 -13.06 -1.30 5.64
C MET A 40 -12.77 -1.34 4.13
N PRO A 41 -11.89 -2.26 3.65
CA PRO A 41 -11.65 -2.42 2.23
C PRO A 41 -12.96 -2.60 1.46
N LYS A 42 -13.08 -1.93 0.31
CA LYS A 42 -14.28 -2.01 -0.52
C LYS A 42 -14.54 -3.46 -0.91
N GLN A 43 -15.69 -3.98 -0.49
CA GLN A 43 -16.14 -5.33 -0.83
C GLN A 43 -16.81 -5.31 -2.20
N TYR A 44 -16.53 -6.32 -3.01
CA TYR A 44 -17.19 -6.54 -4.30
C TYR A 44 -18.03 -7.81 -4.21
N PRO A 45 -19.22 -7.86 -4.84
CA PRO A 45 -20.12 -9.00 -4.74
C PRO A 45 -19.55 -10.28 -5.35
N TYR A 46 -18.56 -10.19 -6.24
CA TYR A 46 -17.83 -11.32 -6.81
C TYR A 46 -16.33 -11.06 -6.77
N ASP A 47 -15.51 -12.13 -6.76
CA ASP A 47 -14.05 -12.02 -6.84
C ASP A 47 -13.62 -11.78 -8.29
N PHE A 48 -13.85 -10.55 -8.76
CA PHE A 48 -13.54 -10.13 -10.13
C PHE A 48 -12.03 -10.19 -10.41
N TYR A 49 -11.18 -9.90 -9.42
CA TYR A 49 -9.74 -9.84 -9.62
C TYR A 49 -9.12 -11.20 -9.89
N ARG A 50 -9.66 -12.25 -9.27
CA ARG A 50 -9.18 -13.62 -9.49
C ARG A 50 -9.65 -14.20 -10.82
N ALA A 51 -10.82 -13.81 -11.29
CA ALA A 51 -11.43 -14.38 -12.48
C ALA A 51 -11.12 -13.61 -13.77
N PHE A 52 -10.96 -12.29 -13.70
CA PHE A 52 -10.74 -11.49 -14.90
C PHE A 52 -9.34 -11.68 -15.48
N PRO A 53 -9.16 -11.71 -16.82
CA PRO A 53 -10.18 -11.77 -17.88
C PRO A 53 -10.54 -13.20 -18.33
N TYR A 54 -10.00 -14.23 -17.68
CA TYR A 54 -9.93 -15.59 -18.23
C TYR A 54 -10.97 -16.57 -17.66
N ASP A 55 -11.70 -16.21 -16.61
CA ASP A 55 -12.62 -17.10 -15.91
C ASP A 55 -13.90 -16.40 -15.39
N ASP A 56 -14.88 -17.20 -14.96
CA ASP A 56 -16.13 -16.71 -14.37
C ASP A 56 -15.95 -16.41 -12.86
N ALA A 57 -16.24 -15.17 -12.47
CA ALA A 57 -16.16 -14.69 -11.10
C ALA A 57 -17.11 -15.41 -10.11
N ARG A 58 -18.09 -16.17 -10.62
CA ARG A 58 -19.02 -16.99 -9.82
C ARG A 58 -18.43 -18.33 -9.36
N LYS A 59 -17.30 -18.77 -9.95
CA LYS A 59 -16.66 -20.04 -9.55
C LYS A 59 -15.96 -19.96 -8.20
N PHE A 60 -15.66 -18.76 -7.73
CA PHE A 60 -14.95 -18.55 -6.47
C PHE A 60 -15.95 -18.26 -5.35
N PRO A 61 -15.78 -18.87 -4.16
CA PRO A 61 -16.63 -18.57 -3.02
C PRO A 61 -16.49 -17.10 -2.63
N ILE A 62 -17.62 -16.42 -2.40
CA ILE A 62 -17.65 -15.02 -1.97
C ILE A 62 -17.25 -14.98 -0.49
N THR A 63 -16.05 -14.45 -0.20
CA THR A 63 -15.53 -14.30 1.16
C THR A 63 -15.82 -12.92 1.75
N ASN A 64 -16.95 -12.31 1.38
CA ASN A 64 -17.36 -11.04 1.98
C ASN A 64 -17.73 -11.26 3.45
N TYR A 65 -17.21 -10.41 4.33
CA TYR A 65 -17.65 -10.32 5.72
C TYR A 65 -19.17 -10.06 5.78
N SER A 66 -19.87 -10.78 6.64
CA SER A 66 -21.21 -10.42 7.09
C SER A 66 -21.09 -9.55 8.34
N PHE A 67 -21.93 -8.52 8.45
CA PHE A 67 -22.00 -7.64 9.63
C PHE A 67 -23.07 -8.09 10.62
N ASP A 68 -23.53 -9.34 10.48
CA ASP A 68 -24.53 -9.89 11.37
C ASP A 68 -23.97 -9.87 12.79
N LEU A 69 -24.66 -9.17 13.68
CA LEU A 69 -24.37 -9.25 15.10
C LEU A 69 -24.65 -10.71 15.48
N VAL A 70 -23.64 -11.40 16.01
CA VAL A 70 -23.86 -12.68 16.67
C VAL A 70 -24.83 -12.40 17.81
N ASP A 71 -26.06 -12.89 17.66
CA ASP A 71 -27.14 -12.76 18.63
C ASP A 71 -26.77 -13.46 19.95
#